data_AF-A0A484ZF67-F1
#
_entry.id   AF-A0A484ZF67-F1
#
_cell.length_a   1.000
_cell.length_b   1.000
_cell.length_c   1.000
_cell.angle_alpha   90.00
_cell.angle_beta   90.00
_cell.angle_gamma   90.00
#
_symmetry.space_group_name_H-M   'P 1'
#
loop_
_entity.id
_entity.type
_entity.pdbx_description
1 polymer ?
#
loop_
_entity_poly.entity_id
_entity_poly.type
_entity_poly.pdbx_seq_one_letter_code
_entity_poly.pdbx_strand_id
1 'polypeptide(L)'
;MPASTPKALYSPCEIRHLALIVNLENDPTASLLEETQPFDLGKLDVFSFGKQEQCLIGSVDLLYRNSWNEVRTLHFTGSQAVLEALKTILGKMHQDAQPPESVDVFCYSEHLRGLIQTRLQQLVSECINLRLSSTRQESHRFKALRISGQTWGLFFERLSVSVQKLENAVEFYGAISNNKLNGIPIQLNAEQDHLPQIIDGSASEGIIQFFFENADKGFNIYILDELNRVEVYLNCQGCIEELVCDVSRFYASSHERFTYGSGSVNFNLPQFYQIVYTDGEASIIPFNSNSISPLSAPTVPITKKDIMLSHTF
;
A
#
# COMPACT_ATOMS: atom_id res chain seq x y z
N MET A 1 -31.41 22.68 -6.75
CA MET A 1 -30.87 21.50 -7.46
C MET A 1 -31.99 20.89 -8.32
N PRO A 2 -31.75 20.55 -9.59
CA PRO A 2 -32.75 19.87 -10.41
C PRO A 2 -33.07 18.47 -9.85
N ALA A 3 -34.30 18.00 -10.05
CA ALA A 3 -34.74 16.67 -9.65
C ALA A 3 -34.03 15.56 -10.45
N SER A 4 -33.89 14.38 -9.85
CA SER A 4 -33.32 13.19 -10.49
C SER A 4 -34.14 12.81 -11.72
N THR A 5 -33.47 12.52 -12.84
CA THR A 5 -34.19 12.06 -14.03
C THR A 5 -34.64 10.61 -13.84
N PRO A 6 -35.81 10.19 -14.38
CA PRO A 6 -36.25 8.80 -14.29
C PRO A 6 -35.19 7.81 -14.80
N LYS A 7 -34.45 8.17 -15.85
CA LYS A 7 -33.34 7.37 -16.41
C LYS A 7 -32.22 7.12 -15.39
N ALA A 8 -31.89 8.09 -14.54
CA ALA A 8 -30.86 7.94 -13.52
C ALA A 8 -31.27 6.96 -12.41
N LEU A 9 -32.55 6.93 -12.06
CA LEU A 9 -33.09 5.99 -11.05
C LEU A 9 -33.06 4.53 -11.51
N TYR A 10 -33.00 4.28 -12.82
CA TYR A 10 -32.83 2.93 -13.39
C TYR A 10 -31.35 2.51 -13.55
N SER A 11 -30.40 3.41 -13.26
CA SER A 11 -28.96 3.13 -13.32
C SER A 11 -28.37 2.91 -11.92
N PRO A 12 -27.21 2.21 -11.81
CA PRO A 12 -26.50 2.08 -10.54
C PRO A 12 -26.27 3.43 -9.83
N CYS A 13 -26.28 3.36 -8.50
CA CYS A 13 -26.02 4.52 -7.65
C CYS A 13 -24.52 4.80 -7.63
N GLU A 14 -24.08 5.77 -8.42
CA GLU A 14 -22.67 6.15 -8.58
C GLU A 14 -22.39 7.49 -7.90
N ILE A 15 -21.23 7.63 -7.26
CA ILE A 15 -20.80 8.90 -6.65
C ILE A 15 -20.40 9.88 -7.76
N ARG A 16 -20.98 11.08 -7.75
CA ARG A 16 -20.76 12.13 -8.75
C ARG A 16 -19.86 13.25 -8.23
N HIS A 17 -20.11 13.69 -7.01
CA HIS A 17 -19.28 14.68 -6.35
C HIS A 17 -18.93 14.17 -4.97
N LEU A 18 -17.67 14.30 -4.60
CA LEU A 18 -17.15 13.91 -3.30
C LEU A 18 -16.38 15.08 -2.70
N ALA A 19 -16.73 15.47 -1.49
CA ALA A 19 -15.99 16.42 -0.68
C ALA A 19 -15.55 15.73 0.62
N LEU A 20 -14.28 15.91 0.99
CA LEU A 20 -13.74 15.50 2.28
C LEU A 20 -13.41 16.76 3.07
N ILE A 21 -14.03 16.92 4.22
CA ILE A 21 -13.79 18.02 5.16
C ILE A 21 -12.96 17.44 6.31
N VAL A 22 -11.77 18.01 6.51
CA VAL A 22 -10.73 17.41 7.36
C VAL A 22 -10.41 18.34 8.51
N ASN A 23 -10.34 17.78 9.71
CA ASN A 23 -9.96 18.47 10.94
C ASN A 23 -10.84 19.68 11.27
N LEU A 24 -12.14 19.60 10.97
CA LEU A 24 -13.10 20.63 11.35
C LEU A 24 -13.47 20.54 12.83
N GLU A 25 -13.65 19.33 13.35
CA GLU A 25 -14.04 19.08 14.75
C GLU A 25 -12.82 18.82 15.64
N ASN A 26 -11.91 17.97 15.17
CA ASN A 26 -10.71 17.59 15.89
C ASN A 26 -9.48 17.83 15.03
N ASP A 27 -8.67 18.82 15.42
CA ASP A 27 -7.42 19.20 14.77
C ASP A 27 -6.21 18.86 15.64
N PRO A 28 -5.53 17.72 15.38
CA PRO A 28 -4.30 17.35 16.10
C PRO A 28 -3.16 18.35 15.89
N THR A 29 -3.24 19.22 14.88
CA THR A 29 -2.15 20.14 14.57
C THR A 29 -2.05 21.30 15.55
N ALA A 30 -3.13 21.66 16.23
CA ALA A 30 -3.15 22.77 17.19
C ALA A 30 -2.14 22.59 18.34
N SER A 31 -1.89 21.35 18.78
CA SER A 31 -0.91 21.04 19.83
C SER A 31 0.53 20.91 19.34
N LEU A 32 0.79 20.98 18.02
CA LEU A 32 2.15 20.77 17.46
C LEU A 32 3.15 21.85 17.87
N LEU A 33 2.73 23.10 18.01
CA LEU A 33 3.62 24.21 18.37
C LEU A 33 4.01 24.23 19.85
N GLU A 34 3.35 23.44 20.70
CA GLU A 34 3.77 23.23 22.08
C GLU A 34 5.03 22.34 22.16
N GLU A 35 5.30 21.56 21.11
CA GLU A 35 6.50 20.73 20.99
C GLU A 35 7.68 21.56 20.45
N THR A 36 8.65 21.87 21.32
CA THR A 36 9.83 22.72 21.05
C THR A 36 10.89 22.10 20.12
N GLN A 37 10.59 20.99 19.44
CA GLN A 37 11.57 20.31 18.59
C GLN A 37 11.52 20.81 17.14
N PRO A 38 12.67 21.16 16.53
CA PRO A 38 12.72 21.44 15.10
C PRO A 38 12.40 20.17 14.31
N PHE A 39 11.43 20.26 13.40
CA PHE A 39 11.02 19.15 12.53
C PHE A 39 11.70 19.25 11.15
N ASP A 40 12.09 18.10 10.59
CA ASP A 40 12.64 18.01 9.23
C ASP A 40 11.49 18.05 8.20
N LEU A 41 11.36 19.19 7.50
CA LEU A 41 10.33 19.43 6.49
C LEU A 41 10.37 18.42 5.31
N GLY A 42 11.54 17.82 5.04
CA GLY A 42 11.71 16.87 3.94
C GLY A 42 11.12 15.48 4.21
N LYS A 43 10.78 15.16 5.47
CA LYS A 43 10.33 13.84 5.95
C LYS A 43 8.96 13.88 6.64
N LEU A 44 8.13 14.86 6.30
CA LEU A 44 6.81 15.02 6.92
C LEU A 44 5.78 14.07 6.30
N ASP A 45 5.57 12.92 6.94
CA ASP A 45 4.37 12.12 6.75
C ASP A 45 3.23 12.64 7.64
N VAL A 46 2.16 13.14 7.02
CA VAL A 46 0.99 13.67 7.76
C VAL A 46 0.15 12.55 8.39
N PHE A 47 0.30 11.31 7.92
CA PHE A 47 -0.44 10.16 8.44
C PHE A 47 0.27 9.50 9.62
N SER A 48 1.60 9.66 9.72
CA SER A 48 2.44 9.15 10.81
C SER A 48 3.53 10.16 11.17
N PHE A 49 3.14 11.27 11.80
CA PHE A 49 3.98 12.44 12.03
C PHE A 49 4.85 12.35 13.28
N GLY A 50 6.13 12.72 13.12
CA GLY A 50 7.08 12.89 14.22
C GLY A 50 7.46 11.57 14.91
N LYS A 51 8.17 11.67 16.04
CA LYS A 51 8.65 10.50 16.80
C LYS A 51 7.52 9.67 17.42
N GLN A 52 6.40 10.31 17.73
CA GLN A 52 5.21 9.65 18.26
C GLN A 52 4.39 8.99 17.14
N GLU A 53 4.77 9.19 15.88
CA GLU A 53 4.11 8.68 14.69
C GLU A 53 2.61 9.00 14.64
N GLN A 54 2.18 10.15 15.18
CA GLN A 54 0.77 10.51 15.30
C GLN A 54 0.14 10.90 13.95
N CYS A 55 -1.11 10.52 13.71
CA CYS A 55 -1.82 11.03 12.53
C CYS A 55 -2.24 12.48 12.75
N LEU A 56 -1.88 13.38 11.83
CA LEU A 56 -2.31 14.79 11.87
C LEU A 56 -3.75 14.99 11.40
N ILE A 57 -4.45 13.93 11.04
CA ILE A 57 -5.86 13.95 10.67
C ILE A 57 -6.65 13.30 11.81
N GLY A 58 -7.32 14.13 12.61
CA GLY A 58 -8.12 13.72 13.76
C GLY A 58 -9.61 13.54 13.46
N SER A 59 -10.12 14.16 12.40
CA SER A 59 -11.51 14.01 11.94
C SER A 59 -11.65 14.14 10.43
N VAL A 60 -12.57 13.38 9.86
CA VAL A 60 -12.94 13.41 8.44
C VAL A 60 -14.46 13.37 8.30
N ASP A 61 -15.04 14.39 7.69
CA ASP A 61 -16.43 14.40 7.26
C ASP A 61 -16.49 14.19 5.74
N LEU A 62 -17.22 13.16 5.30
CA LEU A 62 -17.52 12.94 3.89
C LEU A 62 -18.84 13.57 3.54
N LEU A 63 -18.87 14.39 2.50
CA LEU A 63 -20.07 14.88 1.86
C LEU A 63 -20.05 14.41 0.41
N TYR A 64 -21.03 13.63 -0.02
CA TYR A 64 -21.11 13.22 -1.42
C TYR A 64 -22.53 13.31 -1.98
N ARG A 65 -22.57 13.50 -3.29
CA ARG A 65 -23.79 13.45 -4.10
C ARG A 65 -23.68 12.31 -5.09
N ASN A 66 -24.73 11.49 -5.19
CA ASN A 66 -24.78 10.38 -6.13
C ASN A 66 -25.59 10.70 -7.41
N SER A 67 -25.60 9.75 -8.35
CA SER A 67 -26.34 9.81 -9.62
C SER A 67 -27.85 9.96 -9.44
N TRP A 68 -28.39 9.56 -8.28
CA TRP A 68 -29.80 9.73 -7.92
C TRP A 68 -30.08 11.08 -7.25
N ASN A 69 -29.09 11.98 -7.20
CA ASN A 69 -29.18 13.30 -6.58
C ASN A 69 -29.37 13.27 -5.07
N GLU A 70 -29.13 12.14 -4.42
CA GLU A 70 -29.10 12.05 -2.97
C GLU A 70 -27.79 12.60 -2.45
N VAL A 71 -27.89 13.42 -1.40
CA VAL A 71 -26.74 13.98 -0.68
C VAL A 71 -26.61 13.24 0.64
N ARG A 72 -25.40 12.76 0.91
CA ARG A 72 -25.08 11.99 2.12
C ARG A 72 -23.91 12.63 2.85
N THR A 73 -24.01 12.64 4.17
CA THR A 73 -22.95 13.04 5.08
C THR A 73 -22.55 11.86 5.97
N LEU A 74 -21.26 11.70 6.21
CA LEU A 74 -20.70 10.68 7.10
C LEU A 74 -19.59 11.34 7.90
N HIS A 75 -19.46 10.99 9.17
CA HIS A 75 -18.45 11.54 10.08
C HIS A 75 -17.56 10.41 10.61
N PHE A 76 -16.26 10.65 10.62
CA PHE A 76 -15.23 9.74 11.13
C PHE A 76 -14.27 10.50 12.03
N THR A 77 -13.86 9.90 13.15
CA THR A 77 -12.97 10.51 14.15
C THR A 77 -12.00 9.49 14.71
N GLY A 78 -10.89 9.98 15.26
CA GLY A 78 -9.83 9.15 15.85
C GLY A 78 -8.75 8.72 14.88
N SER A 79 -7.82 7.88 15.34
CA SER A 79 -6.60 7.52 14.61
C SER A 79 -6.85 6.75 13.30
N GLN A 80 -8.02 6.14 13.14
CA GLN A 80 -8.41 5.39 11.94
C GLN A 80 -9.38 6.16 11.03
N ALA A 81 -9.68 7.44 11.32
CA ALA A 81 -10.70 8.20 10.59
C ALA A 81 -10.49 8.21 9.06
N VAL A 82 -9.24 8.43 8.62
CA VAL A 82 -8.88 8.40 7.19
C VAL A 82 -9.15 7.04 6.57
N LEU A 83 -8.80 5.96 7.28
CA LEU A 83 -8.92 4.59 6.80
C LEU A 83 -10.39 4.16 6.69
N GLU A 84 -11.19 4.48 7.71
CA GLU A 84 -12.63 4.19 7.71
C GLU A 84 -13.38 4.99 6.64
N ALA A 85 -13.02 6.27 6.47
CA ALA A 85 -13.57 7.11 5.41
C ALA A 85 -13.26 6.54 4.02
N LEU A 86 -12.00 6.16 3.76
CA LEU A 86 -11.58 5.52 2.51
C LEU A 86 -12.33 4.20 2.28
N LYS A 87 -12.34 3.29 3.26
CA LYS A 87 -13.06 2.02 3.15
C LYS A 87 -14.53 2.23 2.81
N THR A 88 -15.18 3.20 3.48
CA THR A 88 -16.60 3.49 3.30
C THR A 88 -16.91 4.04 1.92
N ILE A 89 -16.10 4.98 1.41
CA ILE A 89 -16.36 5.61 0.11
C ILE A 89 -15.99 4.68 -1.05
N LEU A 90 -14.86 3.97 -0.95
CA LEU A 90 -14.41 3.03 -1.98
C LEU A 90 -15.31 1.80 -2.06
N GLY A 91 -15.90 1.37 -0.94
CA GLY A 91 -16.90 0.31 -0.90
C GLY A 91 -18.23 0.67 -1.58
N LYS A 92 -18.49 1.96 -1.81
CA LYS A 92 -19.66 2.46 -2.57
C LYS A 92 -19.39 2.63 -4.06
N MET A 93 -18.15 2.45 -4.49
CA MET A 93 -17.76 2.45 -5.90
C MET A 93 -17.67 1.00 -6.39
N HIS A 94 -18.14 0.74 -7.60
CA HIS A 94 -17.93 -0.55 -8.26
C HIS A 94 -16.84 -0.43 -9.31
N GLN A 95 -16.24 -1.58 -9.68
CA GLN A 95 -15.31 -1.62 -10.81
C GLN A 95 -16.00 -1.12 -12.07
N ASP A 96 -15.26 -0.43 -12.93
CA ASP A 96 -15.72 0.12 -14.21
C ASP A 96 -16.77 1.25 -14.06
N ALA A 97 -17.07 1.70 -12.84
CA ALA A 97 -17.90 2.88 -12.63
C ALA A 97 -17.20 4.11 -13.20
N GLN A 98 -17.98 5.12 -13.58
CA GLN A 98 -17.40 6.41 -13.92
C GLN A 98 -16.73 7.03 -12.67
N PRO A 99 -15.53 7.62 -12.81
CA PRO A 99 -14.94 8.37 -11.72
C PRO A 99 -15.85 9.55 -11.33
N PRO A 100 -15.82 9.98 -10.06
CA PRO A 100 -16.52 11.19 -9.65
C PRO A 100 -16.10 12.38 -10.54
N GLU A 101 -17.07 13.22 -10.88
CA GLU A 101 -16.86 14.45 -11.65
C GLU A 101 -15.98 15.44 -10.88
N SER A 102 -16.06 15.43 -9.55
CA SER A 102 -15.15 16.16 -8.68
C SER A 102 -14.86 15.40 -7.38
N VAL A 103 -13.61 15.52 -6.91
CA VAL A 103 -13.13 15.06 -5.61
C VAL A 103 -12.36 16.20 -4.97
N ASP A 104 -12.93 16.80 -3.93
CA ASP A 104 -12.38 18.00 -3.29
C ASP A 104 -12.05 17.73 -1.82
N VAL A 105 -10.82 18.02 -1.40
CA VAL A 105 -10.41 17.96 0.00
C VAL A 105 -10.31 19.38 0.56
N PHE A 106 -10.98 19.63 1.68
CA PHE A 106 -10.94 20.88 2.45
C PHE A 106 -10.34 20.60 3.83
N CYS A 107 -9.20 21.22 4.14
CA CYS A 107 -8.55 21.06 5.43
C CYS A 107 -8.74 22.31 6.29
N TYR A 108 -9.17 22.13 7.53
CA TYR A 108 -9.43 23.20 8.50
C TYR A 108 -8.38 23.29 9.61
N SER A 109 -7.32 22.49 9.54
CA SER A 109 -6.21 22.54 10.48
C SER A 109 -5.61 23.93 10.63
N GLU A 110 -5.14 24.22 11.84
CA GLU A 110 -4.42 25.43 12.22
C GLU A 110 -3.02 25.45 11.58
N HIS A 111 -2.34 24.30 11.57
CA HIS A 111 -1.00 24.15 10.99
C HIS A 111 -0.98 23.09 9.89
N LEU A 112 0.00 23.20 9.00
CA LEU A 112 0.26 22.22 7.91
C LEU A 112 -0.94 21.97 6.97
N ARG A 113 -1.94 22.86 6.95
CA ARG A 113 -3.18 22.74 6.17
C ARG A 113 -2.94 22.33 4.71
N GLY A 114 -2.08 23.06 4.00
CA GLY A 114 -1.80 22.80 2.58
C GLY A 114 -1.14 21.44 2.34
N LEU A 115 -0.28 20.99 3.28
CA LEU A 115 0.37 19.69 3.19
C LEU A 115 -0.64 18.57 3.43
N ILE A 116 -1.45 18.65 4.50
CA ILE A 116 -2.50 17.66 4.82
C ILE A 116 -3.48 17.53 3.66
N GLN A 117 -3.97 18.66 3.14
CA GLN A 117 -4.89 18.69 2.00
C GLN A 117 -4.28 18.00 0.77
N THR A 118 -3.05 18.35 0.41
CA THR A 118 -2.38 17.78 -0.78
C THR A 118 -2.16 16.28 -0.63
N ARG A 119 -1.67 15.82 0.53
CA ARG A 119 -1.39 14.41 0.78
C ARG A 119 -2.65 13.57 0.81
N LEU A 120 -3.72 14.04 1.45
CA LEU A 120 -4.99 13.33 1.46
C LEU A 120 -5.64 13.30 0.08
N GLN A 121 -5.60 14.42 -0.68
CA GLN A 121 -6.10 14.46 -2.05
C GLN A 121 -5.39 13.43 -2.95
N GLN A 122 -4.06 13.34 -2.85
CA GLN A 122 -3.25 12.35 -3.58
C GLN A 122 -3.67 10.92 -3.22
N LEU A 123 -3.76 10.62 -1.91
CA LEU A 123 -4.17 9.30 -1.43
C LEU A 123 -5.57 8.91 -1.91
N VAL A 124 -6.55 9.80 -1.78
CA VAL A 124 -7.93 9.55 -2.22
C VAL A 124 -7.97 9.31 -3.73
N SER A 125 -7.28 10.14 -4.51
CA SER A 125 -7.25 10.01 -5.98
C SER A 125 -6.61 8.70 -6.42
N GLU A 126 -5.49 8.31 -5.79
CA GLU A 126 -4.82 7.04 -6.03
C GLU A 126 -5.76 5.87 -5.71
N CYS A 127 -6.38 5.86 -4.53
CA CYS A 127 -7.30 4.80 -4.12
C CYS A 127 -8.54 4.69 -5.02
N ILE A 128 -9.11 5.81 -5.48
CA ILE A 128 -10.24 5.80 -6.43
C ILE A 128 -9.78 5.19 -7.77
N ASN A 129 -8.62 5.58 -8.28
CA ASN A 129 -8.08 4.99 -9.52
C ASN A 129 -7.87 3.47 -9.38
N LEU A 130 -7.29 3.02 -8.27
CA LEU A 130 -7.11 1.59 -7.98
C LEU A 130 -8.44 0.83 -7.83
N ARG A 131 -9.50 1.50 -7.33
CA ARG A 131 -10.82 0.90 -7.15
C ARG A 131 -11.57 0.73 -8.46
N LEU A 132 -11.47 1.72 -9.34
CA LEU A 132 -12.23 1.80 -10.59
C LEU A 132 -11.54 1.10 -11.76
N SER A 133 -10.22 0.80 -11.66
CA SER A 133 -9.47 0.16 -12.73
C SER A 133 -10.06 -1.21 -13.13
N SER A 134 -10.44 -1.28 -14.41
CA SER A 134 -11.16 -2.40 -15.04
C SER A 134 -10.24 -3.48 -15.59
N THR A 135 -8.98 -3.11 -15.87
CA THR A 135 -8.05 -3.96 -16.59
C THR A 135 -7.64 -5.11 -15.69
N ARG A 136 -8.03 -6.35 -16.06
CA ARG A 136 -7.50 -7.59 -15.45
C ARG A 136 -5.97 -7.71 -15.53
N GLN A 137 -5.32 -6.84 -16.31
CA GLN A 137 -3.87 -6.77 -16.49
C GLN A 137 -3.20 -5.67 -15.64
N GLU A 138 -3.95 -4.84 -14.91
CA GLU A 138 -3.34 -3.90 -13.96
C GLU A 138 -3.09 -4.59 -12.61
N SER A 139 -1.85 -5.04 -12.48
CA SER A 139 -1.21 -5.81 -11.43
C SER A 139 -1.19 -5.20 -10.02
N HIS A 140 -2.07 -4.24 -9.70
CA HIS A 140 -1.89 -3.34 -8.54
C HIS A 140 -3.14 -3.15 -7.66
N ARG A 141 -3.92 -4.19 -7.38
CA ARG A 141 -5.11 -4.10 -6.49
C ARG A 141 -4.82 -4.05 -4.99
N PHE A 142 -3.71 -3.43 -4.61
CA PHE A 142 -3.25 -3.32 -3.22
C PHE A 142 -2.62 -1.95 -2.98
N LYS A 143 -2.94 -1.35 -1.82
CA LYS A 143 -2.29 -0.15 -1.32
C LYS A 143 -1.91 -0.33 0.15
N ALA A 144 -0.61 -0.27 0.43
CA ALA A 144 -0.11 -0.13 1.79
C ALA A 144 -0.24 1.34 2.23
N LEU A 145 -0.71 1.57 3.44
CA LEU A 145 -0.88 2.88 4.04
C LEU A 145 -0.45 2.85 5.50
N ARG A 146 0.47 3.73 5.88
CA ARG A 146 0.93 3.85 7.27
C ARG A 146 0.17 4.98 7.95
N ILE A 147 -0.56 4.69 9.02
CA ILE A 147 -1.32 5.67 9.80
C ILE A 147 -1.06 5.43 11.28
N SER A 148 -0.73 6.49 12.02
CA SER A 148 -0.48 6.42 13.46
C SER A 148 0.60 5.37 13.82
N GLY A 149 1.65 5.26 13.00
CA GLY A 149 2.72 4.27 13.13
C GLY A 149 2.36 2.85 12.69
N GLN A 150 1.08 2.55 12.50
CA GLN A 150 0.57 1.24 12.09
C GLN A 150 0.47 1.14 10.57
N THR A 151 0.81 -0.02 10.01
CA THR A 151 0.65 -0.26 8.57
C THR A 151 -0.64 -1.01 8.29
N TRP A 152 -1.39 -0.51 7.32
CA TRP A 152 -2.67 -1.04 6.88
C TRP A 152 -2.62 -1.38 5.39
N GLY A 153 -3.18 -2.53 5.03
CA GLY A 153 -3.39 -2.94 3.66
C GLY A 153 -4.81 -2.66 3.22
N LEU A 154 -4.99 -1.86 2.16
CA LEU A 154 -6.24 -1.74 1.43
C LEU A 154 -6.22 -2.72 0.25
N PHE A 155 -7.15 -3.66 0.25
CA PHE A 155 -7.30 -4.67 -0.79
C PHE A 155 -8.52 -4.33 -1.65
N PHE A 156 -8.29 -4.11 -2.93
CA PHE A 156 -9.33 -3.70 -3.88
C PHE A 156 -9.93 -4.94 -4.55
N GLU A 157 -10.86 -5.58 -3.85
CA GLU A 157 -11.55 -6.77 -4.34
C GLU A 157 -12.58 -6.41 -5.42
N ARG A 158 -13.15 -7.44 -6.05
CA ARG A 158 -14.17 -7.25 -7.10
C ARG A 158 -15.40 -6.50 -6.59
N LEU A 159 -15.91 -6.90 -5.43
CA LEU A 159 -17.18 -6.42 -4.88
C LEU A 159 -17.01 -5.44 -3.71
N SER A 160 -15.80 -5.34 -3.14
CA SER A 160 -15.55 -4.63 -1.88
C SER A 160 -14.15 -4.06 -1.81
N VAL A 161 -13.92 -3.20 -0.81
CA VAL A 161 -12.58 -2.88 -0.32
C VAL A 161 -12.46 -3.41 1.09
N SER A 162 -11.50 -4.32 1.30
CA SER A 162 -11.17 -4.81 2.64
C SER A 162 -9.93 -4.09 3.16
N VAL A 163 -9.87 -3.99 4.49
CA VAL A 163 -8.82 -3.29 5.22
C VAL A 163 -8.30 -4.25 6.26
N GLN A 164 -7.00 -4.50 6.26
CA GLN A 164 -6.34 -5.38 7.23
C GLN A 164 -5.12 -4.69 7.81
N LYS A 165 -4.89 -4.86 9.11
CA LYS A 165 -3.66 -4.41 9.75
C LYS A 165 -2.54 -5.37 9.37
N LEU A 166 -1.36 -4.83 9.09
CA LEU A 166 -0.18 -5.59 8.64
C LEU A 166 0.93 -5.43 9.69
N GLU A 167 0.99 -6.32 10.68
CA GLU A 167 1.93 -6.18 11.79
C GLU A 167 3.35 -6.60 11.38
N ASN A 168 3.46 -7.68 10.60
CA ASN A 168 4.73 -8.23 10.11
C ASN A 168 4.63 -8.66 8.63
N ALA A 169 5.78 -8.99 8.04
CA ALA A 169 5.86 -9.39 6.64
C ALA A 169 5.05 -10.67 6.37
N VAL A 170 5.12 -11.63 7.28
CA VAL A 170 4.35 -12.90 7.26
C VAL A 170 2.84 -12.65 7.13
N GLU A 171 2.26 -11.81 8.00
CA GLU A 171 0.85 -11.42 7.93
C GLU A 171 0.50 -10.74 6.61
N PHE A 172 1.43 -9.94 6.09
CA PHE A 172 1.27 -9.33 4.78
C PHE A 172 1.24 -10.36 3.64
N TYR A 173 2.10 -11.38 3.66
CA TYR A 173 2.03 -12.49 2.70
C TYR A 173 0.78 -13.32 2.88
N GLY A 174 0.37 -13.63 4.11
CA GLY A 174 -0.90 -14.29 4.39
C GLY A 174 -2.09 -13.50 3.85
N ALA A 175 -2.07 -12.18 3.98
CA ALA A 175 -3.14 -11.30 3.50
C ALA A 175 -3.16 -11.16 1.97
N ILE A 176 -2.00 -11.00 1.32
CA ILE A 176 -1.91 -10.96 -0.15
C ILE A 176 -2.22 -12.33 -0.75
N SER A 177 -1.67 -13.41 -0.20
CA SER A 177 -1.95 -14.76 -0.69
C SER A 177 -3.44 -15.03 -0.61
N ASN A 178 -4.06 -14.99 0.56
CA ASN A 178 -5.51 -15.25 0.69
C ASN A 178 -6.39 -14.38 -0.22
N ASN A 179 -5.99 -13.15 -0.58
CA ASN A 179 -6.77 -12.27 -1.46
C ASN A 179 -6.42 -12.35 -2.95
N LYS A 180 -5.18 -12.69 -3.33
CA LYS A 180 -4.70 -12.69 -4.73
C LYS A 180 -4.26 -14.07 -5.23
N LEU A 181 -3.75 -14.91 -4.34
CA LEU A 181 -3.24 -16.24 -4.64
C LEU A 181 -4.15 -17.26 -3.94
N ASN A 182 -4.96 -18.00 -4.69
CA ASN A 182 -5.83 -19.05 -4.12
C ASN A 182 -5.03 -20.27 -3.55
N GLY A 183 -3.82 -20.05 -3.03
CA GLY A 183 -2.97 -21.06 -2.41
C GLY A 183 -3.45 -21.38 -1.00
N ILE A 184 -3.15 -22.59 -0.54
CA ILE A 184 -3.45 -23.05 0.80
C ILE A 184 -2.24 -22.67 1.68
N PRO A 185 -2.37 -21.75 2.64
CA PRO A 185 -1.30 -21.48 3.60
C PRO A 185 -1.11 -22.71 4.48
N ILE A 186 0.09 -23.29 4.49
CA ILE A 186 0.46 -24.37 5.40
C ILE A 186 1.58 -23.83 6.29
N GLN A 187 1.25 -23.56 7.56
CA GLN A 187 2.27 -23.39 8.58
C GLN A 187 2.86 -24.77 8.87
N LEU A 188 4.11 -24.99 8.48
CA LEU A 188 4.80 -26.23 8.78
C LEU A 188 5.07 -26.26 10.28
N ASN A 189 4.35 -27.12 11.00
CA ASN A 189 4.83 -27.59 12.30
C ASN A 189 6.09 -28.41 12.03
N ALA A 190 7.10 -28.23 12.88
CA ALA A 190 8.50 -28.64 12.70
C ALA A 190 8.77 -30.16 12.52
N GLU A 191 7.77 -30.98 12.21
CA GLU A 191 7.95 -32.39 11.91
C GLU A 191 7.24 -32.77 10.60
N GLN A 192 8.08 -33.05 9.60
CA GLN A 192 7.86 -33.77 8.33
C GLN A 192 7.51 -32.94 7.08
N ASP A 193 8.55 -32.89 6.24
CA ASP A 193 8.60 -32.79 4.78
C ASP A 193 8.05 -31.52 4.10
N HIS A 194 8.71 -31.16 2.99
CA HIS A 194 8.34 -30.13 2.00
C HIS A 194 9.10 -28.80 2.02
N LEU A 195 10.25 -28.66 2.67
CA LEU A 195 11.23 -27.65 2.24
C LEU A 195 12.28 -28.30 1.32
N PRO A 196 12.41 -27.86 0.06
CA PRO A 196 13.50 -28.31 -0.80
C PRO A 196 14.87 -28.10 -0.11
N GLN A 197 15.68 -29.16 0.01
CA GLN A 197 16.99 -29.12 0.68
C GLN A 197 17.93 -28.02 0.16
N ILE A 198 17.72 -27.59 -1.08
CA ILE A 198 18.50 -26.52 -1.68
C ILE A 198 18.29 -25.15 -1.00
N ILE A 199 17.14 -24.94 -0.36
CA ILE A 199 16.82 -23.72 0.38
C ILE A 199 17.65 -23.65 1.67
N ASP A 200 17.86 -24.77 2.35
CA ASP A 200 18.67 -24.84 3.58
C ASP A 200 20.10 -24.32 3.35
N GLY A 201 20.68 -24.63 2.19
CA GLY A 201 22.02 -24.18 1.81
C GLY A 201 22.12 -22.71 1.39
N SER A 202 20.99 -22.04 1.17
CA SER A 202 20.91 -20.66 0.68
C SER A 202 20.24 -19.70 1.68
N ALA A 203 19.72 -20.22 2.79
CA ALA A 203 19.10 -19.46 3.87
C ALA A 203 20.14 -18.54 4.53
N SER A 204 19.77 -17.28 4.73
CA SER A 204 20.61 -16.23 5.32
C SER A 204 19.84 -15.57 6.44
N GLU A 205 20.31 -15.78 7.68
CA GLU A 205 19.73 -15.13 8.85
C GLU A 205 19.86 -13.60 8.74
N GLY A 206 18.83 -12.89 9.21
CA GLY A 206 18.79 -11.44 9.23
C GLY A 206 18.21 -10.79 7.98
N ILE A 207 17.74 -11.55 6.98
CA ILE A 207 16.97 -11.03 5.84
C ILE A 207 15.74 -11.90 5.57
N ILE A 208 14.75 -11.32 4.89
CA ILE A 208 13.57 -12.07 4.46
C ILE A 208 13.80 -12.56 3.03
N GLN A 209 13.60 -13.85 2.78
CA GLN A 209 13.90 -14.47 1.49
C GLN A 209 12.67 -15.18 0.91
N PHE A 210 12.43 -14.97 -0.38
CA PHE A 210 11.39 -15.61 -1.17
C PHE A 210 12.03 -16.62 -2.10
N PHE A 211 11.56 -17.85 -2.08
CA PHE A 211 11.91 -18.86 -3.06
C PHE A 211 10.64 -19.27 -3.81
N PHE A 212 10.66 -19.06 -5.12
CA PHE A 212 9.57 -19.44 -6.02
C PHE A 212 9.92 -20.73 -6.75
N GLU A 213 9.01 -21.70 -6.74
CA GLU A 213 9.17 -22.95 -7.46
C GLU A 213 7.99 -23.14 -8.42
N ASN A 214 8.26 -23.36 -9.71
CA ASN A 214 7.19 -23.63 -10.67
C ASN A 214 6.63 -25.03 -10.45
N ALA A 215 5.30 -25.15 -10.43
CA ALA A 215 4.59 -26.41 -10.29
C ALA A 215 3.61 -26.61 -11.45
N ASP A 216 3.17 -27.85 -11.69
CA ASP A 216 2.25 -28.18 -12.80
C ASP A 216 0.93 -27.36 -12.77
N LYS A 217 0.50 -26.93 -11.58
CA LYS A 217 -0.74 -26.16 -11.35
C LYS A 217 -0.49 -24.77 -10.77
N GLY A 218 0.60 -24.12 -11.17
CA GLY A 218 0.94 -22.76 -10.76
C GLY A 218 2.35 -22.68 -10.19
N PHE A 219 2.49 -22.24 -8.96
CA PHE A 219 3.80 -22.17 -8.30
C PHE A 219 3.69 -22.35 -6.79
N ASN A 220 4.79 -22.79 -6.17
CA ASN A 220 4.96 -22.83 -4.73
C ASN A 220 5.80 -21.64 -4.28
N ILE A 221 5.53 -21.16 -3.07
CA ILE A 221 6.28 -20.08 -2.45
C ILE A 221 6.80 -20.60 -1.12
N TYR A 222 8.11 -20.47 -0.91
CA TYR A 222 8.76 -20.71 0.37
C TYR A 222 9.28 -19.37 0.87
N ILE A 223 8.84 -18.98 2.05
CA ILE A 223 9.20 -17.71 2.67
C ILE A 223 10.03 -18.02 3.91
N LEU A 224 11.24 -17.47 3.96
CA LEU A 224 12.07 -17.50 5.16
C LEU A 224 12.05 -16.11 5.78
N ASP A 225 11.65 -16.03 7.05
CA ASP A 225 11.73 -14.78 7.83
C ASP A 225 13.17 -14.49 8.29
N GLU A 226 13.37 -13.37 9.00
CA GLU A 226 14.70 -12.95 9.47
C GLU A 226 15.37 -13.95 10.43
N LEU A 227 14.60 -14.87 11.01
CA LEU A 227 15.07 -15.93 11.90
C LEU A 227 15.07 -17.30 11.20
N ASN A 228 14.99 -17.30 9.87
CA ASN A 228 14.86 -18.49 9.02
C ASN A 228 13.67 -19.39 9.36
N ARG A 229 12.59 -18.83 9.95
CA ARG A 229 11.34 -19.57 10.09
C ARG A 229 10.66 -19.65 8.73
N VAL A 230 10.16 -20.83 8.42
CA VAL A 230 9.67 -21.17 7.09
C VAL A 230 8.15 -21.11 7.07
N GLU A 231 7.61 -20.39 6.07
CA GLU A 231 6.23 -20.52 5.65
C GLU A 231 6.13 -21.03 4.21
N VAL A 232 5.18 -21.93 3.97
CA VAL A 232 5.02 -22.58 2.67
C VAL A 232 3.61 -22.38 2.14
N TYR A 233 3.54 -21.94 0.88
CA TYR A 233 2.31 -21.78 0.13
C TYR A 233 2.39 -22.64 -1.11
N LEU A 234 1.59 -23.70 -1.17
CA LEU A 234 1.60 -24.67 -2.26
C LEU A 234 0.49 -24.37 -3.28
N ASN A 235 0.74 -24.70 -4.54
CA ASN A 235 -0.22 -24.60 -5.65
C ASN A 235 -0.86 -23.20 -5.78
N CYS A 236 -0.05 -22.16 -5.57
CA CYS A 236 -0.48 -20.79 -5.76
C CYS A 236 -0.83 -20.54 -7.23
N GLN A 237 -1.94 -19.85 -7.46
CA GLN A 237 -2.35 -19.35 -8.76
C GLN A 237 -2.14 -17.84 -8.80
N GLY A 238 -1.59 -17.31 -9.90
CA GLY A 238 -1.33 -15.87 -10.03
C GLY A 238 -0.06 -15.61 -10.85
N CYS A 239 0.48 -14.40 -10.71
CA CYS A 239 1.72 -13.97 -11.37
C CYS A 239 2.75 -13.61 -10.29
N ILE A 240 3.92 -14.26 -10.32
CA ILE A 240 4.98 -14.09 -9.32
C ILE A 240 5.50 -12.65 -9.36
N GLU A 241 5.62 -12.06 -10.54
CA GLU A 241 6.09 -10.68 -10.73
C GLU A 241 5.22 -9.65 -10.02
N GLU A 242 3.90 -9.85 -10.00
CA GLU A 242 2.97 -8.97 -9.29
C GLU A 242 3.18 -9.04 -7.79
N LEU A 243 3.33 -10.27 -7.27
CA LEU A 243 3.64 -10.49 -5.86
C LEU A 243 4.93 -9.77 -5.49
N VAL A 244 6.01 -9.97 -6.26
CA VAL A 244 7.30 -9.30 -6.01
C VAL A 244 7.15 -7.78 -6.02
N CYS A 245 6.35 -7.22 -6.92
CA CYS A 245 6.09 -5.77 -6.98
C CYS A 245 5.32 -5.26 -5.76
N ASP A 246 4.24 -5.95 -5.36
CA ASP A 246 3.45 -5.56 -4.18
C ASP A 246 4.28 -5.63 -2.90
N VAL A 247 5.13 -6.66 -2.80
CA VAL A 247 6.03 -6.86 -1.67
C VAL A 247 7.08 -5.76 -1.64
N SER A 248 7.74 -5.50 -2.76
CA SER A 248 8.72 -4.43 -2.87
C SER A 248 8.10 -3.07 -2.50
N ARG A 249 6.84 -2.82 -2.93
CA ARG A 249 6.09 -1.59 -2.58
C ARG A 249 5.77 -1.53 -1.09
N PHE A 250 5.35 -2.63 -0.47
CA PHE A 250 5.08 -2.68 0.97
C PHE A 250 6.33 -2.34 1.78
N TYR A 251 7.49 -2.93 1.45
CA TYR A 251 8.74 -2.63 2.14
C TYR A 251 9.25 -1.22 1.86
N ALA A 252 9.07 -0.69 0.66
CA ALA A 252 9.39 0.70 0.36
C ALA A 252 8.51 1.69 1.16
N SER A 253 7.21 1.39 1.32
CA SER A 253 6.28 2.21 2.11
C SER A 253 6.48 2.07 3.62
N SER A 254 7.01 0.93 4.06
CA SER A 254 7.29 0.61 5.47
C SER A 254 8.73 0.96 5.88
N HIS A 255 9.60 1.37 4.96
CA HIS A 255 11.03 1.61 5.23
C HIS A 255 11.30 2.79 6.18
N GLU A 256 10.29 3.60 6.50
CA GLU A 256 10.41 4.55 7.61
C GLU A 256 10.41 3.85 8.98
N ARG A 257 9.95 2.59 9.10
CA ARG A 257 10.04 1.80 10.36
C ARG A 257 11.48 1.58 10.82
N PHE A 258 12.44 1.45 9.90
CA PHE A 258 13.79 0.98 10.21
C PHE A 258 14.81 2.10 10.44
N THR A 259 14.40 3.37 10.35
CA THR A 259 15.34 4.50 10.50
C THR A 259 15.36 5.11 11.90
N TYR A 260 14.36 4.88 12.76
CA TYR A 260 14.25 5.64 14.01
C TYR A 260 13.90 4.87 15.30
N GLY A 261 13.79 3.54 15.29
CA GLY A 261 13.38 2.77 16.49
C GLY A 261 14.47 2.03 17.26
N SER A 262 15.61 1.72 16.66
CA SER A 262 16.73 1.01 17.30
C SER A 262 18.00 1.22 16.46
N GLY A 263 19.17 1.26 17.08
CA GLY A 263 20.45 1.67 16.48
C GLY A 263 21.02 0.78 15.36
N SER A 264 20.18 0.08 14.61
CA SER A 264 20.53 -0.73 13.45
C SER A 264 19.66 -0.30 12.27
N VAL A 265 20.25 0.43 11.34
CA VAL A 265 19.66 0.62 10.01
C VAL A 265 19.73 -0.73 9.30
N ASN A 266 18.69 -1.54 9.45
CA ASN A 266 18.59 -2.81 8.74
C ASN A 266 18.02 -2.52 7.35
N PHE A 267 18.90 -2.43 6.35
CA PHE A 267 18.54 -2.44 4.93
C PHE A 267 18.11 -3.86 4.51
N ASN A 268 17.14 -4.44 5.22
CA ASN A 268 16.66 -5.80 4.99
C ASN A 268 15.54 -5.78 3.96
N LEU A 269 15.87 -5.35 2.74
CA LEU A 269 14.95 -5.52 1.62
C LEU A 269 14.79 -7.03 1.35
N PRO A 270 13.56 -7.50 1.12
CA PRO A 270 13.33 -8.90 0.82
C PRO A 270 14.09 -9.31 -0.43
N GLN A 271 14.72 -10.49 -0.38
CA GLN A 271 15.43 -11.06 -1.52
C GLN A 271 14.53 -12.08 -2.21
N PHE A 272 14.56 -12.09 -3.53
CA PHE A 272 13.70 -12.95 -4.34
C PHE A 272 14.55 -13.91 -5.15
N TYR A 273 14.20 -15.19 -5.09
CA TYR A 273 14.90 -16.28 -5.72
C TYR A 273 13.92 -17.21 -6.43
N GLN A 274 14.41 -17.88 -7.47
CA GLN A 274 13.69 -18.91 -8.20
C GLN A 274 14.43 -20.23 -8.11
N ILE A 275 13.69 -21.30 -7.82
CA ILE A 275 14.17 -22.68 -7.87
C ILE A 275 13.95 -23.18 -9.30
N VAL A 276 15.03 -23.58 -9.95
CA VAL A 276 15.03 -24.10 -11.32
C VAL A 276 15.63 -25.49 -11.33
N TYR A 277 14.94 -26.42 -11.97
CA TYR A 277 15.40 -27.79 -12.17
C TYR A 277 16.02 -27.91 -13.56
N THR A 278 17.32 -28.21 -13.63
CA THR A 278 18.05 -28.48 -14.87
C THR A 278 18.61 -29.89 -14.79
N ASP A 279 18.28 -30.75 -15.76
CA ASP A 279 18.74 -32.15 -15.82
C ASP A 279 18.49 -32.98 -14.54
N GLY A 280 17.45 -32.63 -13.77
CA GLY A 280 17.10 -33.29 -12.52
C GLY A 280 17.81 -32.75 -11.27
N GLU A 281 18.75 -31.80 -11.43
CA GLU A 281 19.37 -31.08 -10.32
C GLU A 281 18.64 -29.76 -10.05
N ALA A 282 18.35 -29.49 -8.78
CA ALA A 282 17.81 -28.22 -8.34
C ALA A 282 18.92 -27.16 -8.29
N SER A 283 18.61 -25.93 -8.68
CA SER A 283 19.48 -24.77 -8.55
C SER A 283 18.67 -23.55 -8.10
N ILE A 284 19.26 -22.66 -7.32
CA ILE A 284 18.66 -21.39 -6.90
C ILE A 284 19.30 -20.27 -7.70
N ILE A 285 18.47 -19.46 -8.36
CA ILE A 285 18.89 -18.25 -9.07
C ILE A 285 18.17 -17.02 -8.52
N PRO A 286 18.77 -15.82 -8.56
CA PRO A 286 18.04 -14.59 -8.27
C PRO A 286 16.83 -14.43 -9.20
N PHE A 287 15.69 -14.06 -8.63
CA PHE A 287 14.48 -13.81 -9.41
C PHE A 287 14.63 -12.47 -10.14
N ASN A 288 14.91 -12.54 -11.45
CA ASN A 288 15.05 -11.37 -12.31
C ASN A 288 13.79 -11.21 -13.16
N SER A 289 12.90 -10.32 -12.77
CA SER A 289 11.86 -9.85 -13.68
C SER A 289 12.41 -8.68 -14.48
N ASN A 290 12.37 -8.78 -15.81
CA ASN A 290 12.69 -7.67 -16.73
C ASN A 290 11.77 -6.44 -16.54
N SER A 291 10.77 -6.51 -15.64
CA SER A 291 9.84 -5.43 -15.31
C SER A 291 10.13 -4.71 -13.97
N ILE A 292 11.04 -5.22 -13.14
CA ILE A 292 11.38 -4.60 -11.85
C ILE A 292 12.61 -3.71 -12.06
N SER A 293 12.38 -2.53 -12.61
CA SER A 293 13.33 -1.41 -12.47
C SER A 293 12.90 -0.56 -11.27
N PRO A 294 13.57 -0.67 -10.11
CA PRO A 294 13.51 0.40 -9.12
C PRO A 294 14.21 1.61 -9.77
N LEU A 295 13.52 2.75 -9.83
CA LEU A 295 13.92 4.00 -10.52
C LEU A 295 13.59 4.08 -12.02
N SER A 296 12.31 4.29 -12.34
CA SER A 296 11.96 5.29 -13.35
C SER A 296 11.65 6.62 -12.65
N ALA A 297 12.68 7.23 -12.06
CA ALA A 297 12.66 8.67 -11.82
C ALA A 297 12.70 9.36 -13.19
N PRO A 298 11.91 10.42 -13.44
CA PRO A 298 12.03 11.17 -14.69
C PRO A 298 13.45 11.73 -14.78
N THR A 299 14.24 11.20 -15.71
CA THR A 299 15.56 11.74 -16.04
C THR A 299 15.33 13.14 -16.61
N VAL A 300 15.51 14.17 -15.78
CA VAL A 300 15.65 15.53 -16.28
C VAL A 300 16.92 15.52 -17.14
N PRO A 301 16.85 15.85 -18.44
CA PRO A 301 18.04 15.87 -19.27
C PRO A 301 18.95 16.97 -18.77
N ILE A 302 20.12 16.59 -18.26
CA ILE A 302 21.19 17.51 -17.88
C ILE A 302 21.65 18.20 -19.17
N THR A 303 21.17 19.42 -19.42
CA THR A 303 21.71 20.26 -20.47
C THR A 303 23.08 20.81 -20.06
N LYS A 304 23.98 20.94 -21.04
CA LYS A 304 25.37 21.47 -20.95
C LYS A 304 25.58 22.80 -20.21
N LYS A 305 24.54 23.45 -19.67
CA LYS A 305 24.64 24.68 -18.89
C LYS A 305 25.05 24.47 -17.42
N ASP A 306 24.82 23.28 -16.85
CA ASP A 306 25.07 23.06 -15.41
C ASP A 306 26.53 22.70 -15.06
N ILE A 307 27.38 22.45 -16.06
CA ILE A 307 28.80 22.10 -15.86
C ILE A 307 29.69 23.37 -15.70
N MET A 308 29.18 24.57 -16.00
CA MET A 308 29.97 25.82 -15.99
C MET A 308 29.82 26.67 -14.72
N LEU A 309 29.09 26.23 -13.70
CA LEU A 309 28.86 27.02 -12.47
C LEU A 309 29.53 26.46 -11.20
N SER A 310 30.27 25.35 -11.26
CA SER A 310 30.98 24.80 -10.09
C SER A 310 32.39 25.36 -9.86
N HIS A 311 32.76 26.44 -10.55
CA HIS A 311 33.99 27.19 -10.28
C HIS A 311 33.67 28.68 -10.13
N THR A 312 32.97 29.08 -9.07
CA THR A 312 33.28 30.29 -8.29
C THR A 312 32.40 30.28 -7.03
N PHE A 313 33.05 30.47 -5.87
CA PHE A 313 32.54 30.58 -4.48
C PHE A 313 32.30 29.27 -3.72
#